data_AF-A0A6B2GE29-F1
#
_entry.id   AF-A0A6B2GE29-F1
#
_cell.length_a   1.000
_cell.length_b   1.000
_cell.length_c   1.000
_cell.angle_alpha   90.00
_cell.angle_beta   90.00
_cell.angle_gamma   90.00
#
_symmetry.space_group_name_H-M   'P 1'
#
loop_
_entity.id
_entity.type
_entity.pdbx_description
1 polymer ?
#
loop_
_entity_poly.entity_id
_entity_poly.type
_entity_poly.pdbx_seq_one_letter_code
_entity_poly.pdbx_strand_id
1 'polypeptide(L)'
;MNKSLENKIKDLQGQFDIEMPNVGHFERFKAKLDAAQKPKSTIWKPLAIAASLLLLLSFSWNYLSEKERQELKEVSPKMAETQAYFTSVLSQELKAINKVKNLENKKIIDDGMAQLKILEIDYLSLTIQLQESNEDSRIIFAMIDNFQKRIEVLKSVLNQINITKQTKNNSYENKFI
;
A
#
# COMPACT_ATOMS: atom_id res chain seq x y z
N MET A 1 8.02 51.53 34.90
CA MET A 1 6.75 50.92 35.39
C MET A 1 5.63 51.96 35.28
N ASN A 2 4.47 51.56 34.79
CA ASN A 2 3.35 52.45 34.45
C ASN A 2 2.50 52.71 35.71
N LYS A 3 2.68 53.88 36.34
CA LYS A 3 1.97 54.29 37.58
C LYS A 3 0.44 54.22 37.47
N SER A 4 -0.12 54.30 36.27
CA SER A 4 -1.56 54.17 36.05
C SER A 4 -2.09 52.75 36.29
N LEU A 5 -1.29 51.73 35.94
CA LEU A 5 -1.62 50.32 36.19
C LEU A 5 -1.53 49.97 37.67
N GLU A 6 -0.50 50.46 38.36
CA GLU A 6 -0.32 50.25 39.80
C GLU A 6 -1.48 50.84 40.60
N ASN A 7 -1.94 52.04 40.25
CA ASN A 7 -3.09 52.66 40.90
C ASN A 7 -4.39 51.88 40.63
N LYS A 8 -4.62 51.42 39.40
CA LYS A 8 -5.80 50.59 39.08
C LYS A 8 -5.81 49.25 39.80
N ILE A 9 -4.65 48.59 39.92
CA ILE A 9 -4.53 47.33 40.66
C ILE A 9 -4.79 47.56 42.16
N LYS A 10 -4.33 48.70 42.69
CA LYS A 10 -4.54 49.08 44.09
C LYS A 10 -6.01 49.39 44.40
N ASP A 11 -6.73 50.04 43.49
CA ASP A 11 -8.17 50.31 43.61
C ASP A 11 -9.03 49.04 43.53
N LEU A 12 -8.55 48.02 42.81
CA LEU A 12 -9.22 46.72 42.66
C LEU A 12 -8.75 45.69 43.72
N GLN A 13 -7.80 46.06 44.57
CA GLN A 13 -7.22 45.17 45.58
C GLN A 13 -8.29 44.84 46.63
N GLY A 14 -8.72 43.57 46.67
CA GLY A 14 -9.83 43.09 47.51
C GLY A 14 -11.16 42.91 46.78
N GLN A 15 -11.27 43.30 45.51
CA GLN A 15 -12.45 43.07 44.66
C GLN A 15 -12.33 41.82 43.77
N PHE A 16 -11.28 41.03 43.93
CA PHE A 16 -11.04 39.83 43.12
C PHE A 16 -11.62 38.55 43.75
N ASP A 17 -11.80 38.52 45.07
CA ASP A 17 -12.23 37.33 45.84
C ASP A 17 -13.70 37.41 46.28
N ILE A 18 -14.58 38.00 45.46
CA ILE A 18 -15.98 38.26 45.86
C ILE A 18 -16.92 37.09 45.54
N GLU A 19 -16.56 36.22 44.59
CA GLU A 19 -17.42 35.13 44.15
C GLU A 19 -16.67 33.81 44.04
N MET A 20 -17.11 32.81 44.81
CA MET A 20 -16.72 31.43 44.58
C MET A 20 -17.58 30.87 43.44
N PRO A 21 -16.98 30.14 42.49
CA PRO A 21 -17.75 29.50 41.45
C PRO A 21 -18.73 28.50 42.07
N ASN A 22 -19.94 28.43 41.50
CA ASN A 22 -20.97 27.51 42.00
C ASN A 22 -20.43 26.06 42.04
N VAL A 23 -20.87 25.29 43.03
CA VAL A 23 -20.43 23.91 43.30
C VAL A 23 -20.48 23.09 42.00
N GLY A 24 -19.39 22.34 41.74
CA GLY A 24 -19.25 21.55 40.51
C GLY A 24 -18.77 22.34 39.28
N HIS A 25 -18.34 23.60 39.41
CA HIS A 25 -17.73 24.35 38.31
C HIS A 25 -16.51 23.64 37.69
N PHE A 26 -15.62 23.08 38.52
CA PHE A 26 -14.45 22.34 38.05
C PHE A 26 -14.86 21.14 37.19
N GLU A 27 -15.87 20.40 37.61
CA GLU A 27 -16.40 19.24 36.89
C GLU A 27 -17.03 19.62 35.55
N ARG A 28 -17.80 20.72 35.50
CA ARG A 28 -18.34 21.24 34.23
C ARG A 28 -17.23 21.76 33.32
N PHE A 29 -16.22 22.43 33.88
CA PHE A 29 -15.08 22.93 33.11
C PHE A 29 -14.27 21.78 32.51
N LYS A 30 -13.95 20.77 33.31
CA LYS A 30 -13.28 19.54 32.88
C LYS A 30 -14.08 18.81 31.81
N ALA A 31 -15.39 18.63 32.02
CA ALA A 31 -16.26 18.01 31.01
C ALA A 31 -16.27 18.77 29.67
N LYS A 32 -16.23 20.11 29.71
CA LYS A 32 -16.16 20.96 28.51
C LYS A 32 -14.79 20.91 27.83
N LEU A 33 -13.72 20.81 28.63
CA LEU A 33 -12.34 20.64 28.13
C LEU A 33 -12.18 19.29 27.43
N ASP A 34 -12.63 18.21 28.06
CA ASP A 34 -12.57 16.85 27.51
C ASP A 34 -13.45 16.70 26.26
N ALA A 35 -14.62 17.38 26.23
CA ALA A 35 -15.48 17.41 25.05
C ALA A 35 -14.87 18.19 23.87
N ALA A 36 -14.07 19.23 24.13
CA ALA A 36 -13.36 19.99 23.10
C ALA A 36 -12.13 19.27 22.54
N GLN A 37 -11.57 18.30 23.28
CA GLN A 37 -10.39 17.52 22.90
C GLN A 37 -10.70 16.23 22.14
N LYS A 38 -11.94 16.00 21.66
CA LYS A 38 -12.18 14.87 20.76
C LYS A 38 -11.42 15.11 19.46
N PRO A 39 -10.41 14.29 19.10
CA PRO A 39 -9.78 14.42 17.80
C PRO A 39 -10.86 14.15 16.76
N LYS A 40 -11.13 15.13 15.89
CA LYS A 40 -11.80 14.83 14.63
C LYS A 40 -10.87 13.87 13.90
N SER A 41 -11.19 12.58 13.95
CA SER A 41 -10.50 11.53 13.21
C SER A 41 -10.68 11.83 11.72
N THR A 42 -9.77 12.61 11.17
CA THR A 42 -9.67 12.81 9.72
C THR A 42 -9.00 11.57 9.16
N ILE A 43 -9.82 10.68 8.60
CA ILE A 43 -9.48 9.39 7.96
C ILE A 43 -8.50 9.53 6.77
N TRP A 44 -8.05 10.75 6.44
CA TRP A 44 -7.29 11.06 5.23
C TRP A 44 -5.77 11.10 5.45
N LYS A 45 -5.29 11.20 6.71
CA LYS A 45 -3.85 11.22 7.00
C LYS A 45 -3.08 9.92 6.67
N PRO A 46 -3.62 8.69 6.86
CA PRO A 46 -2.90 7.49 6.44
C PRO A 46 -2.86 7.32 4.91
N LEU A 47 -3.72 7.99 4.13
CA LEU A 47 -3.74 7.84 2.68
C LEU A 47 -2.55 8.55 2.00
N ALA A 48 -2.14 9.71 2.53
CA ALA A 48 -1.02 10.47 1.96
C ALA A 48 0.34 9.78 2.16
N ILE A 49 0.53 9.08 3.28
CA ILE A 49 1.76 8.33 3.59
C ILE A 49 1.83 7.05 2.74
N ALA A 50 0.71 6.34 2.56
CA ALA A 50 0.66 5.17 1.69
C ALA A 50 0.92 5.55 0.22
N ALA A 51 0.35 6.66 -0.26
CA ALA A 51 0.54 7.12 -1.63
C ALA A 51 1.98 7.54 -1.94
N SER A 52 2.67 8.22 -1.01
CA SER A 52 4.07 8.60 -1.22
C SER A 52 5.02 7.39 -1.22
N LEU A 53 4.79 6.40 -0.36
CA LEU A 53 5.54 5.14 -0.39
C LEU A 53 5.28 4.34 -1.66
N LEU A 54 4.05 4.28 -2.15
CA LEU A 54 3.72 3.64 -3.42
C LEU A 54 4.34 4.36 -4.62
N LEU A 55 4.38 5.70 -4.62
CA LEU A 55 5.05 6.47 -5.68
C LEU A 55 6.56 6.26 -5.66
N LEU A 56 7.21 6.24 -4.50
CA LEU A 56 8.65 5.98 -4.39
C LEU A 56 9.01 4.54 -4.79
N LEU A 57 8.20 3.55 -4.39
CA LEU A 57 8.36 2.17 -4.81
C LEU A 57 8.11 2.00 -6.32
N SER A 58 7.09 2.66 -6.87
CA SER A 58 6.81 2.61 -8.31
C SER A 58 7.90 3.31 -9.13
N PHE A 59 8.39 4.47 -8.67
CA PHE A 59 9.40 5.24 -9.40
C PHE A 59 10.79 4.57 -9.33
N SER A 60 11.17 4.00 -8.18
CA SER A 60 12.39 3.19 -8.05
C SER A 60 12.33 1.92 -8.89
N TRP A 61 11.16 1.26 -8.97
CA TRP A 61 10.95 0.10 -9.84
C TRP A 61 11.16 0.42 -11.32
N ASN A 62 10.66 1.57 -11.79
CA ASN A 62 10.79 1.97 -13.20
C ASN A 62 12.23 2.39 -13.57
N TYR A 63 12.93 3.12 -12.69
CA TYR A 63 14.31 3.54 -12.94
C TYR A 63 15.30 2.37 -12.90
N LEU A 64 15.08 1.41 -12.01
CA LEU A 64 15.93 0.22 -11.91
C LEU A 64 15.68 -0.73 -13.09
N SER A 65 14.41 -0.94 -13.45
CA SER A 65 14.04 -1.89 -14.52
C SER A 65 14.49 -1.46 -15.91
N GLU A 66 14.50 -0.16 -16.26
CA GLU A 66 14.94 0.27 -17.59
C GLU A 66 16.46 0.10 -17.77
N LYS A 67 17.24 0.40 -16.72
CA LYS A 67 18.69 0.21 -16.73
C LYS A 67 19.05 -1.27 -16.81
N GLU A 68 18.41 -2.10 -15.98
CA GLU A 68 18.61 -3.56 -16.00
C GLU A 68 18.19 -4.17 -17.35
N ARG A 69 17.10 -3.70 -17.98
CA ARG A 69 16.66 -4.14 -19.32
C ARG A 69 17.67 -3.82 -20.42
N GLN A 70 18.33 -2.67 -20.33
CA GLN A 70 19.38 -2.29 -21.27
C GLN A 70 20.65 -3.12 -21.05
N GLU A 71 21.09 -3.26 -19.80
CA GLU A 71 22.26 -4.09 -19.45
C GLU A 71 22.02 -5.57 -19.85
N LEU A 72 20.80 -6.10 -19.67
CA LEU A 72 20.49 -7.48 -20.08
C LEU A 72 20.48 -7.69 -21.60
N LYS A 73 20.14 -6.68 -22.39
CA LYS A 73 20.21 -6.76 -23.87
C LYS A 73 21.64 -6.83 -24.37
N GLU A 74 22.55 -6.12 -23.70
CA GLU A 74 23.97 -6.13 -24.02
C GLU A 74 24.62 -7.45 -23.61
N VAL A 75 24.19 -8.04 -22.49
CA VAL A 75 24.69 -9.33 -22.00
C VAL A 75 24.08 -10.50 -22.74
N SER A 76 22.75 -10.52 -22.93
CA SER A 76 22.03 -11.63 -23.55
C SER A 76 20.88 -11.21 -24.46
N PRO A 77 21.12 -11.11 -25.78
CA PRO A 77 20.09 -10.79 -26.76
C PRO A 77 18.90 -11.76 -26.73
N LYS A 78 19.17 -13.05 -26.50
CA LYS A 78 18.14 -14.10 -26.42
C LYS A 78 17.26 -13.96 -25.18
N MET A 79 17.83 -13.53 -24.05
CA MET A 79 17.05 -13.28 -22.84
C MET A 79 16.19 -12.01 -22.97
N ALA A 80 16.63 -11.02 -23.73
CA ALA A 80 15.86 -9.80 -23.98
C ALA A 80 14.54 -10.07 -24.72
N GLU A 81 14.55 -10.92 -25.75
CA GLU A 81 13.33 -11.33 -26.46
C GLU A 81 12.38 -12.08 -25.52
N THR A 82 12.93 -13.01 -24.75
CA THR A 82 12.19 -13.81 -23.75
C THR A 82 11.52 -12.90 -22.72
N GLN A 83 12.24 -11.93 -22.17
CA GLN A 83 11.70 -10.95 -21.22
C GLN A 83 10.60 -10.10 -21.84
N ALA A 84 10.74 -9.68 -23.11
CA ALA A 84 9.71 -8.91 -23.80
C ALA A 84 8.41 -9.73 -23.94
N TYR A 85 8.52 -10.99 -24.37
CA TYR A 85 7.38 -11.90 -24.47
C TYR A 85 6.67 -12.07 -23.12
N PHE A 86 7.39 -12.50 -22.07
CA PHE A 86 6.77 -12.77 -20.77
C PHE A 86 6.24 -11.50 -20.08
N THR A 87 6.87 -10.35 -20.27
CA THR A 87 6.33 -9.06 -19.78
C THR A 87 4.96 -8.78 -20.40
N SER A 88 4.78 -9.08 -21.69
CA SER A 88 3.48 -8.87 -22.36
C SER A 88 2.38 -9.77 -21.77
N VAL A 89 2.70 -11.04 -21.50
CA VAL A 89 1.77 -12.00 -20.89
C VAL A 89 1.41 -11.58 -19.47
N LEU A 90 2.40 -11.26 -18.63
CA LEU A 90 2.16 -10.77 -17.27
C LEU A 90 1.29 -9.51 -17.26
N SER A 91 1.52 -8.59 -18.21
CA SER A 91 0.69 -7.37 -18.35
C SER A 91 -0.76 -7.70 -18.68
N GLN A 92 -1.00 -8.72 -19.52
CA GLN A 92 -2.36 -9.17 -19.84
C GLN A 92 -3.06 -9.78 -18.63
N GLU A 93 -2.37 -10.63 -17.88
CA GLU A 93 -2.93 -11.26 -16.66
C GLU A 93 -3.22 -10.23 -15.57
N LEU A 94 -2.32 -9.25 -15.35
CA LEU A 94 -2.55 -8.14 -14.42
C LEU A 94 -3.74 -7.27 -14.84
N LYS A 95 -3.93 -7.03 -16.15
CA LYS A 95 -5.14 -6.35 -16.65
C LYS A 95 -6.41 -7.15 -16.32
N ALA A 96 -6.37 -8.49 -16.42
CA ALA A 96 -7.50 -9.32 -16.04
C ALA A 96 -7.81 -9.24 -14.54
N ILE A 97 -6.79 -9.27 -13.67
CA ILE A 97 -6.95 -9.09 -12.22
C ILE A 97 -7.55 -7.72 -11.89
N ASN A 98 -7.07 -6.65 -12.55
CA ASN A 98 -7.60 -5.30 -12.34
C ASN A 98 -9.09 -5.17 -12.67
N LYS A 99 -9.60 -5.92 -13.67
CA LYS A 99 -11.04 -5.93 -14.01
C LYS A 99 -11.92 -6.56 -12.93
N VAL A 100 -11.37 -7.44 -12.09
CA VAL A 100 -12.10 -8.15 -11.03
C VAL A 100 -11.81 -7.59 -9.63
N LYS A 101 -11.05 -6.49 -9.53
CA LYS A 101 -10.67 -5.86 -8.27
C LYS A 101 -11.87 -5.20 -7.59
N ASN A 102 -12.19 -5.67 -6.39
CA ASN A 102 -13.23 -5.11 -5.52
C ASN A 102 -12.90 -5.47 -4.05
N LEU A 103 -13.71 -4.99 -3.10
CA LEU A 103 -13.47 -5.24 -1.66
C LEU A 103 -13.51 -6.73 -1.30
N GLU A 104 -14.40 -7.48 -1.96
CA GLU A 104 -14.59 -8.91 -1.75
C GLU A 104 -13.36 -9.74 -2.14
N ASN A 105 -12.76 -9.42 -3.30
CA ASN A 105 -11.60 -10.13 -3.84
C ASN A 105 -10.26 -9.61 -3.29
N LYS A 106 -10.28 -8.52 -2.51
CA LYS A 106 -9.08 -7.78 -2.08
C LYS A 106 -8.04 -8.69 -1.44
N LYS A 107 -8.45 -9.56 -0.51
CA LYS A 107 -7.50 -10.44 0.21
C LYS A 107 -6.76 -11.39 -0.75
N ILE A 108 -7.48 -12.09 -1.63
CA ILE A 108 -6.90 -13.05 -2.58
C ILE A 108 -5.95 -12.33 -3.55
N ILE A 109 -6.35 -11.13 -4.00
CA ILE A 109 -5.50 -10.31 -4.88
C ILE A 109 -4.23 -9.86 -4.14
N ASP A 110 -4.35 -9.34 -2.92
CA ASP A 110 -3.20 -8.86 -2.14
C ASP A 110 -2.21 -9.98 -1.83
N ASP A 111 -2.70 -11.16 -1.43
CA ASP A 111 -1.90 -12.35 -1.17
C ASP A 111 -1.12 -12.78 -2.44
N GLY A 112 -1.78 -12.77 -3.60
CA GLY A 112 -1.15 -13.06 -4.89
C GLY A 112 -0.11 -12.00 -5.32
N MET A 113 -0.39 -10.72 -5.07
CA MET A 113 0.57 -9.64 -5.35
C MET A 113 1.81 -9.74 -4.45
N ALA A 114 1.65 -10.17 -3.20
CA ALA A 114 2.79 -10.40 -2.31
C ALA A 114 3.70 -11.52 -2.83
N GLN A 115 3.13 -12.63 -3.32
CA GLN A 115 3.90 -13.71 -3.95
C GLN A 115 4.58 -13.25 -5.25
N LEU A 116 3.87 -12.49 -6.09
CA LEU A 116 4.43 -11.93 -7.32
C LEU A 116 5.67 -11.06 -7.03
N LYS A 117 5.64 -10.26 -5.96
CA LYS A 117 6.76 -9.41 -5.55
C LYS A 117 8.00 -10.22 -5.13
N ILE A 118 7.81 -11.35 -4.44
CA ILE A 118 8.92 -12.23 -4.05
C ILE A 118 9.60 -12.80 -5.29
N LEU A 119 8.82 -13.32 -6.24
CA LEU A 119 9.33 -13.83 -7.50
C LEU A 119 10.02 -12.75 -8.32
N GLU A 120 9.54 -11.51 -8.24
CA GLU A 120 10.15 -10.40 -8.95
C GLU A 120 11.53 -10.03 -8.38
N ILE A 121 11.70 -10.04 -7.06
CA ILE A 121 13.01 -9.85 -6.43
C ILE A 121 13.99 -10.97 -6.83
N ASP A 122 13.51 -12.21 -6.88
CA ASP A 122 14.31 -13.36 -7.33
C ASP A 122 14.77 -13.20 -8.79
N TYR A 123 13.88 -12.74 -9.68
CA TYR A 123 14.24 -12.42 -11.07
C TYR A 123 15.38 -11.39 -11.16
N LEU A 124 15.31 -10.31 -10.37
CA LEU A 124 16.37 -9.28 -10.33
C LEU A 124 17.71 -9.84 -9.81
N SER A 125 17.68 -10.81 -8.90
CA SER A 125 18.91 -11.50 -8.50
C SER A 125 19.48 -12.34 -9.64
N LEU A 126 18.62 -13.05 -10.37
CA LEU A 126 19.04 -13.88 -11.51
C LEU A 126 19.61 -13.04 -12.65
N THR A 127 19.11 -11.82 -12.89
CA THR A 127 19.71 -10.92 -13.90
C THR A 127 21.14 -10.55 -13.57
N ILE A 128 21.45 -10.26 -12.30
CA ILE A 128 22.81 -9.95 -11.85
C ILE A 128 23.70 -11.19 -12.00
N GLN A 129 23.23 -12.35 -11.56
CA GLN A 129 23.99 -13.61 -11.69
C GLN A 129 24.25 -13.97 -13.17
N LEU A 130 23.32 -13.70 -14.08
CA LEU A 130 23.50 -13.95 -15.51
C LEU A 130 24.62 -13.08 -16.08
N GLN A 131 24.69 -11.81 -15.67
CA GLN A 131 25.74 -10.88 -16.06
C GLN A 131 27.12 -11.30 -15.54
N GLU A 132 27.21 -11.78 -14.30
CA GLU A 132 28.46 -12.24 -13.70
C GLU A 132 28.95 -13.60 -14.24
N SER A 133 28.04 -14.44 -14.72
CA SER A 133 28.33 -15.82 -15.13
C SER A 133 28.64 -15.99 -16.62
N ASN A 134 28.66 -14.91 -17.41
CA ASN A 134 28.85 -14.93 -18.86
C ASN A 134 27.80 -15.82 -19.57
N GLU A 135 26.51 -15.52 -19.34
CA GLU A 135 25.35 -16.18 -19.95
C GLU A 135 25.16 -17.67 -19.58
N ASP A 136 25.35 -18.07 -18.31
CA ASP A 136 25.09 -19.45 -17.90
C ASP A 136 23.64 -19.87 -18.19
N SER A 137 23.49 -20.85 -19.09
CA SER A 137 22.20 -21.41 -19.50
C SER A 137 21.31 -21.86 -18.33
N ARG A 138 21.89 -22.30 -17.21
CA ARG A 138 21.15 -22.71 -16.01
C ARG A 138 20.40 -21.53 -15.38
N ILE A 139 21.03 -20.35 -15.39
CA ILE A 139 20.41 -19.12 -14.89
C ILE A 139 19.30 -18.67 -15.84
N ILE A 140 19.51 -18.80 -17.16
CA ILE A 140 18.45 -18.54 -18.15
C ILE A 140 17.22 -19.44 -17.88
N PHE A 141 17.44 -20.74 -17.62
CA PHE A 141 16.34 -21.64 -17.25
C PHE A 141 15.64 -21.22 -15.95
N ALA A 142 16.38 -20.81 -14.92
CA ALA A 142 15.81 -20.30 -13.69
C ALA A 142 14.98 -19.01 -13.90
N MET A 143 15.43 -18.11 -14.78
CA MET A 143 14.69 -16.90 -15.13
C MET A 143 13.37 -17.21 -15.86
N ILE A 144 13.39 -18.20 -16.77
CA ILE A 144 12.18 -18.66 -17.47
C ILE A 144 11.20 -19.31 -16.47
N ASP A 145 11.69 -20.18 -15.59
CA ASP A 145 10.89 -20.81 -14.53
C ASP A 145 10.27 -19.76 -13.60
N ASN A 146 11.01 -18.71 -13.24
CA ASN A 146 10.48 -17.59 -12.48
C ASN A 146 9.31 -16.89 -13.21
N PHE A 147 9.45 -16.60 -14.51
CA PHE A 147 8.34 -16.04 -15.30
C PHE A 147 7.11 -16.95 -15.32
N GLN A 148 7.30 -18.26 -15.47
CA GLN A 148 6.22 -19.24 -15.46
C GLN A 148 5.48 -19.22 -14.11
N LYS A 149 6.22 -19.27 -13.00
CA LYS A 149 5.66 -19.16 -11.63
C LYS A 149 4.87 -17.87 -11.43
N ARG A 150 5.37 -16.73 -11.93
CA ARG A 150 4.67 -15.45 -11.85
C ARG A 150 3.31 -15.53 -12.56
N ILE A 151 3.25 -16.13 -13.75
CA ILE A 151 2.01 -16.34 -14.49
C ILE A 151 1.07 -17.29 -13.74
N GLU A 152 1.58 -18.39 -13.18
CA GLU A 152 0.79 -19.35 -12.40
C GLU A 152 0.13 -18.71 -11.18
N VAL A 153 0.85 -17.84 -10.45
CA VAL A 153 0.28 -17.07 -9.34
C VAL A 153 -0.91 -16.23 -9.81
N LEU A 154 -0.77 -15.49 -10.91
CA LEU A 154 -1.84 -14.63 -11.42
C LEU A 154 -3.06 -15.44 -11.89
N LYS A 155 -2.82 -16.57 -12.58
CA LYS A 155 -3.88 -17.50 -12.97
C LYS A 155 -4.59 -18.11 -11.77
N SER A 156 -3.85 -18.47 -10.72
CA SER A 156 -4.41 -19.01 -9.48
C SER A 156 -5.31 -17.98 -8.78
N VAL A 157 -4.89 -16.71 -8.72
CA VAL A 157 -5.72 -15.61 -8.19
C VAL A 157 -7.04 -15.52 -8.96
N LEU A 158 -6.99 -15.48 -10.30
CA LEU A 158 -8.18 -15.40 -11.13
C LEU A 158 -9.10 -16.62 -10.94
N ASN A 159 -8.52 -17.82 -10.84
CA ASN A 159 -9.26 -19.05 -10.61
C ASN A 159 -9.98 -19.06 -9.26
N GLN A 160 -9.27 -18.69 -8.18
CA GLN A 160 -9.86 -18.62 -6.84
C GLN A 160 -11.01 -17.61 -6.76
N ILE A 161 -10.88 -16.46 -7.43
CA ILE A 161 -11.96 -15.48 -7.55
C ILE A 161 -13.17 -16.07 -8.28
N ASN A 162 -12.95 -16.81 -9.38
CA ASN A 162 -14.04 -17.43 -10.13
C ASN A 162 -14.76 -18.52 -9.33
N ILE A 163 -14.01 -19.39 -8.63
CA ILE A 163 -14.57 -20.44 -7.76
C ILE A 163 -15.42 -19.81 -6.66
N THR A 164 -14.94 -18.73 -6.03
CA THR A 164 -15.65 -18.01 -4.97
C THR A 164 -16.97 -17.40 -5.48
N LYS A 165 -16.99 -16.89 -6.72
CA LYS A 165 -18.21 -16.37 -7.35
C LYS A 165 -19.22 -17.48 -7.62
N GLN A 166 -18.78 -18.62 -8.17
CA GLN A 166 -19.67 -19.75 -8.49
C GLN A 166 -20.30 -20.38 -7.25
N THR A 167 -19.52 -20.57 -6.18
CA THR A 167 -20.04 -21.13 -4.92
C THR A 167 -21.12 -20.23 -4.30
N LYS A 168 -20.97 -18.91 -4.42
CA LYS A 168 -21.99 -17.96 -3.96
C LYS A 168 -23.28 -18.08 -4.77
N ASN A 169 -23.21 -18.06 -6.10
CA ASN A 169 -24.38 -18.18 -6.97
C ASN A 169 -25.19 -19.46 -6.69
N ASN A 170 -24.53 -20.61 -6.55
CA ASN A 170 -25.18 -21.88 -6.26
C ASN A 170 -25.83 -21.92 -4.86
N SER A 171 -25.28 -21.16 -3.90
CA SER A 171 -25.85 -21.03 -2.55
C SER A 171 -27.10 -20.14 -2.54
N TYR A 172 -27.18 -19.15 -3.43
CA TYR A 172 -28.38 -18.33 -3.59
C TYR A 172 -29.51 -19.10 -4.28
N GLU A 173 -29.22 -19.89 -5.33
CA GLU A 173 -30.24 -20.70 -6.02
C GLU A 173 -30.89 -21.75 -5.11
N ASN A 174 -30.10 -22.46 -4.29
CA ASN A 174 -30.63 -23.44 -3.32
C ASN A 174 -31.45 -22.83 -2.16
N LYS A 175 -31.45 -21.50 -2.01
CA LYS A 175 -32.24 -20.82 -0.97
C LYS A 175 -33.65 -20.41 -1.46
N PHE A 176 -33.90 -20.53 -2.77
CA PHE A 176 -35.19 -20.20 -3.39
C PHE A 176 -35.96 -21.43 -3.90
N ILE A 177 -35.51 -22.63 -3.53
CA ILE A 177 -36.20 -23.91 -3.74
C ILE A 177 -36.60 -24.45 -2.37
#